data_AF-A0A4Q2Y8A5-F1
#
_entry.id   AF-A0A4Q2Y8A5-F1
#
_cell.length_a   1.000
_cell.length_b   1.000
_cell.length_c   1.000
_cell.angle_alpha   90.00
_cell.angle_beta   90.00
_cell.angle_gamma   90.00
#
_symmetry.space_group_name_H-M   'P 1'
#
loop_
_entity.id
_entity.type
_entity.pdbx_description
1 polymer ?
#
loop_
_entity_poly.entity_id
_entity_poly.type
_entity_poly.pdbx_seq_one_letter_code
_entity_poly.pdbx_strand_id
1 'polypeptide(L)'
;MWRRLFPEERTPATATQPKERVVVREKIVEKRVEVPVTTPPPSVPSGPPPGPRGDFTAMFSGIGVKTKLITVDGATATEERALPEAYTAEITVRIHLPKPASTMEQMRSLNPQIGNLLPDLEPMIQKGKVSGLYQHLYKVKKESLENNLERLDRALTRHNFFDLDTVLELTHPVSKRKVLLMQADMDVVSDGSDGDRMPVFDEAILKSAFFQPSTSYGWPKTTTKVNPVIPRLESEMTESKERLKSARLSKVEKDTLTSRVAQLPGVISDLQRRSYLIGQEDPFVVIPMSFRNYRGSKDWLPQIGDFVVVIYKDKLLPAVVGDYGPTIKVGEASLRIAREIDPTASPYKRPVNDLQVSYLFFPNTADAVRKVPDYAAWRARCESLLKDIGVANASDELHTWEDRLTPTPAVTTTVTNPSGTPDSGAGEPDSPQPAKDSTSSGTGTGTETTTDTGAGASPK
;
A
#
# COMPACT_ATOMS: atom_id res chain seq x y z
N MET A 1 64.31 69.42 5.16
CA MET A 1 65.76 69.26 4.88
C MET A 1 65.87 68.27 3.72
N TRP A 2 66.19 68.56 2.46
CA TRP A 2 66.85 69.67 1.75
C TRP A 2 66.30 69.70 0.29
N ARG A 3 65.86 70.88 -0.19
CA ARG A 3 66.31 71.65 -1.39
C ARG A 3 66.49 70.84 -2.70
N ARG A 4 65.59 71.01 -3.69
CA ARG A 4 65.57 72.03 -4.78
C ARG A 4 66.80 71.97 -5.70
N LEU A 5 66.56 71.76 -6.99
CA LEU A 5 67.16 72.50 -8.11
C LEU A 5 66.28 72.32 -9.38
N PHE A 6 65.58 73.39 -9.77
CA PHE A 6 65.11 73.71 -11.13
C PHE A 6 65.88 74.98 -11.54
N PRO A 7 66.12 75.25 -12.85
CA PRO A 7 65.14 76.06 -13.59
C PRO A 7 64.97 75.75 -15.10
N GLU A 8 63.76 76.06 -15.62
CA GLU A 8 63.37 76.76 -16.88
C GLU A 8 63.94 76.31 -18.26
N GLU A 9 63.23 76.30 -19.40
CA GLU A 9 61.84 76.63 -19.80
C GLU A 9 61.63 76.22 -21.29
N ARG A 10 60.35 76.23 -21.74
CA ARG A 10 59.79 76.24 -23.12
C ARG A 10 59.23 74.93 -23.73
N THR A 11 57.91 74.82 -23.53
CA THR A 11 56.81 74.14 -24.25
C THR A 11 56.66 74.48 -25.75
N PRO A 12 55.72 73.86 -26.52
CA PRO A 12 55.07 72.53 -26.38
C PRO A 12 54.80 71.77 -27.71
N ALA A 13 54.24 70.55 -27.57
CA ALA A 13 53.22 69.90 -28.43
C ALA A 13 53.63 69.43 -29.85
N THR A 14 53.30 68.26 -30.38
CA THR A 14 52.48 67.08 -29.99
C THR A 14 52.83 65.97 -31.00
N ALA A 15 52.48 64.73 -30.64
CA ALA A 15 52.03 63.62 -31.51
C ALA A 15 52.93 62.38 -31.53
N THR A 16 52.64 61.54 -30.54
CA THR A 16 52.89 60.12 -30.44
C THR A 16 52.36 59.36 -31.67
N GLN A 17 53.18 58.46 -32.21
CA GLN A 17 52.76 57.35 -33.07
C GLN A 17 53.12 56.05 -32.34
N PRO A 18 52.21 55.07 -32.31
CA PRO A 18 52.64 53.72 -32.65
C PRO A 18 51.72 53.06 -33.69
N LYS A 19 52.41 52.51 -34.70
CA LYS A 19 52.05 51.43 -35.63
C LYS A 19 51.28 50.29 -34.96
N GLU A 20 50.51 49.44 -35.60
CA GLU A 20 49.92 49.28 -36.94
C GLU A 20 49.26 47.90 -36.86
N ARG A 21 48.00 47.74 -37.28
CA ARG A 21 47.55 46.49 -37.93
C ARG A 21 46.24 46.70 -38.68
N VAL A 22 46.43 47.17 -39.92
CA VAL A 22 45.83 46.70 -41.18
C VAL A 22 44.49 45.97 -41.06
N VAL A 23 43.42 46.72 -41.32
CA VAL A 23 42.11 46.22 -41.78
C VAL A 23 42.02 46.60 -43.27
N VAL A 24 42.11 45.63 -44.17
CA VAL A 24 41.85 45.86 -45.60
C VAL A 24 40.48 45.33 -45.94
N ARG A 25 39.61 46.30 -46.27
CA ARG A 25 38.32 46.14 -46.94
C ARG A 25 38.55 45.79 -48.41
N GLU A 26 37.71 44.93 -48.97
CA GLU A 26 37.34 45.05 -50.38
C GLU A 26 35.85 44.86 -50.62
N LYS A 27 35.44 45.44 -51.74
CA LYS A 27 34.19 46.15 -52.00
C LYS A 27 33.34 45.35 -53.00
N ILE A 28 32.04 45.40 -52.76
CA ILE A 28 30.87 44.81 -53.46
C ILE A 28 30.88 45.02 -54.99
N VAL A 29 30.22 44.10 -55.73
CA VAL A 29 29.33 44.26 -56.94
C VAL A 29 29.19 42.86 -57.61
N GLU A 30 28.06 42.29 -58.04
CA GLU A 30 26.69 42.74 -58.29
C GLU A 30 25.75 41.52 -58.51
N LYS A 31 24.43 41.77 -58.41
CA LYS A 31 23.38 41.41 -59.38
C LYS A 31 22.14 40.76 -58.75
N ARG A 32 21.04 41.52 -58.88
CA ARG A 32 19.67 41.22 -58.46
C ARG A 32 19.06 40.14 -59.36
N VAL A 33 18.39 39.16 -58.77
CA VAL A 33 17.38 38.32 -59.45
C VAL A 33 16.13 38.28 -58.56
N GLU A 34 14.99 38.26 -59.24
CA GLU A 34 13.66 38.71 -58.81
C GLU A 34 12.91 37.72 -57.89
N VAL A 35 11.90 38.29 -57.22
CA VAL A 35 10.96 37.72 -56.23
C VAL A 35 9.95 36.76 -56.92
N PRO A 36 9.54 35.62 -56.32
CA PRO A 36 8.25 35.60 -55.63
C PRO A 36 8.11 34.67 -54.40
N VAL A 37 7.52 35.24 -53.33
CA VAL A 37 6.39 34.75 -52.51
C VAL A 37 6.51 33.47 -51.65
N THR A 38 6.33 33.71 -50.34
CA THR A 38 5.89 32.86 -49.20
C THR A 38 6.69 31.62 -48.80
N THR A 39 7.49 31.78 -47.74
CA THR A 39 7.84 30.68 -46.81
C THR A 39 7.30 30.99 -45.41
N PRO A 40 6.83 29.98 -44.64
CA PRO A 40 6.20 30.17 -43.32
C PRO A 40 7.18 30.75 -42.28
N PRO A 41 6.69 31.32 -41.17
CA PRO A 41 7.56 31.82 -40.10
C PRO A 41 8.47 30.69 -39.55
N PRO A 42 9.71 31.02 -39.12
CA PRO A 42 10.67 30.03 -38.66
C PRO A 42 10.16 29.27 -37.43
N SER A 43 10.39 27.95 -37.42
CA SER A 43 10.07 27.07 -36.29
C SER A 43 10.86 27.45 -35.03
N VAL A 44 10.16 27.47 -33.90
CA VAL A 44 10.70 27.72 -32.55
C VAL A 44 11.83 26.73 -32.23
N PRO A 45 12.94 27.12 -31.57
CA PRO A 45 14.02 26.20 -31.25
C PRO A 45 13.52 25.07 -30.36
N SER A 46 13.67 23.83 -30.82
CA SER A 46 13.47 22.63 -30.00
C SER A 46 14.58 22.57 -28.94
N GLY A 47 14.28 23.08 -27.75
CA GLY A 47 15.03 22.71 -26.56
C GLY A 47 14.79 21.23 -26.24
N PRO A 48 15.76 20.53 -25.62
CA PRO A 48 15.56 19.15 -25.20
C PRO A 48 14.35 19.08 -24.26
N PRO A 49 13.50 18.04 -24.37
CA PRO A 49 12.36 17.91 -23.49
C PRO A 49 12.86 17.88 -22.04
N PRO A 50 12.19 18.57 -21.10
CA PRO A 50 12.46 18.34 -19.70
C PRO A 50 12.26 16.84 -19.43
N GLY A 51 13.28 16.20 -18.87
CA GLY A 51 13.25 14.78 -18.47
C GLY A 51 12.00 14.47 -17.63
N PRO A 52 11.62 13.19 -17.49
CA PRO A 52 10.25 12.78 -17.15
C PRO A 52 9.78 13.47 -15.87
N ARG A 53 9.06 14.57 -16.05
CA ARG A 53 8.28 15.23 -15.01
C ARG A 53 7.13 14.28 -14.75
N GLY A 54 6.93 13.94 -13.47
CA GLY A 54 5.88 13.01 -13.05
C GLY A 54 4.59 13.27 -13.81
N ASP A 55 4.04 12.20 -14.38
CA ASP A 55 2.82 12.25 -15.18
C ASP A 55 1.72 12.94 -14.34
N PHE A 56 1.23 14.09 -14.82
CA PHE A 56 0.15 14.84 -14.17
C PHE A 56 -1.10 13.94 -13.99
N THR A 57 -1.29 12.99 -14.92
CA THR A 57 -2.32 11.95 -14.83
C THR A 57 -2.08 10.99 -13.65
N ALA A 58 -0.81 10.66 -13.37
CA ALA A 58 -0.45 9.81 -12.23
C ALA A 58 -0.57 10.55 -10.88
N MET A 59 -0.33 11.87 -10.84
CA MET A 59 -0.51 12.69 -9.63
C MET A 59 -1.96 12.70 -9.13
N PHE A 60 -2.92 12.70 -10.06
CA PHE A 60 -4.36 12.75 -9.79
C PHE A 60 -5.08 11.42 -10.08
N SER A 61 -4.37 10.29 -10.05
CA SER A 61 -4.96 8.98 -10.34
C SER A 61 -6.19 8.69 -9.45
N GLY A 62 -7.33 8.43 -10.09
CA GLY A 62 -8.62 8.23 -9.44
C GLY A 62 -9.44 9.51 -9.17
N ILE A 63 -8.88 10.70 -9.43
CA ILE A 63 -9.57 11.99 -9.37
C ILE A 63 -9.93 12.42 -10.79
N GLY A 64 -11.16 12.89 -11.00
CA GLY A 64 -11.58 13.43 -12.30
C GLY A 64 -10.92 14.78 -12.56
N VAL A 65 -9.97 14.83 -13.50
CA VAL A 65 -9.29 16.07 -13.90
C VAL A 65 -10.02 16.68 -15.10
N LYS A 66 -10.41 17.96 -14.97
CA LYS A 66 -10.92 18.76 -16.09
C LYS A 66 -9.90 19.85 -16.39
N THR A 67 -9.25 19.75 -17.54
CA THR A 67 -8.29 20.75 -18.00
C THR A 67 -8.98 21.72 -18.97
N LYS A 68 -8.87 23.02 -18.71
CA LYS A 68 -9.39 24.07 -19.59
C LYS A 68 -8.30 25.11 -19.80
N LEU A 69 -7.95 25.37 -21.06
CA LEU A 69 -7.15 26.55 -21.41
C LEU A 69 -8.11 27.73 -21.57
N ILE A 70 -7.84 28.80 -20.84
CA ILE A 70 -8.57 30.08 -20.96
C ILE A 70 -7.58 31.07 -21.53
N THR A 71 -7.91 31.63 -22.70
CA THR A 71 -7.14 32.69 -23.34
C THR A 71 -7.95 33.98 -23.30
N VAL A 72 -7.30 35.08 -22.96
CA VAL A 72 -7.86 36.43 -23.02
C VAL A 72 -6.97 37.28 -23.94
N ASP A 73 -7.57 38.22 -24.67
CA ASP A 73 -6.80 39.14 -25.50
C ASP A 73 -6.01 40.08 -24.60
N GLY A 74 -4.69 40.07 -24.75
CA GLY A 74 -3.75 40.87 -23.97
C GLY A 74 -3.22 42.08 -24.71
N ALA A 75 -2.39 42.85 -24.01
CA ALA A 75 -1.64 43.96 -24.57
C ALA A 75 -0.36 43.46 -25.29
N THR A 76 0.68 44.29 -25.40
CA THR A 76 1.94 43.82 -26.00
C THR A 76 2.60 42.74 -25.13
N ALA A 77 3.35 41.82 -25.72
CA ALA A 77 4.06 40.78 -24.97
C ALA A 77 5.05 41.35 -23.92
N THR A 78 5.51 42.59 -24.09
CA THR A 78 6.36 43.29 -23.10
C THR A 78 5.56 43.65 -21.86
N GLU A 79 4.33 44.11 -22.03
CA GLU A 79 3.43 44.46 -20.93
C GLU A 79 2.92 43.19 -20.23
N GLU A 80 2.47 42.19 -20.99
CA GLU A 80 1.99 40.91 -20.44
C GLU A 80 3.06 40.18 -19.63
N ARG A 81 4.33 40.20 -20.06
CA ARG A 81 5.44 39.59 -19.28
C ARG A 81 5.68 40.26 -17.94
N ALA A 82 5.29 41.52 -17.77
CA ALA A 82 5.42 42.24 -16.50
C ALA A 82 4.29 41.88 -15.53
N LEU A 83 3.22 41.21 -16.00
CA LEU A 83 2.09 40.77 -15.20
C LEU A 83 2.29 39.32 -14.72
N PRO A 84 2.40 39.07 -13.40
CA PRO A 84 2.48 37.72 -12.85
C PRO A 84 1.31 36.81 -13.25
N GLU A 85 0.13 37.41 -13.52
CA GLU A 85 -1.10 36.71 -13.86
C GLU A 85 -1.23 36.31 -15.33
N ALA A 86 -0.43 36.91 -16.23
CA ALA A 86 -0.52 36.68 -17.68
C ALA A 86 -0.22 35.23 -18.10
N TYR A 87 0.40 34.44 -17.21
CA TYR A 87 0.63 33.02 -17.41
C TYR A 87 0.44 32.25 -16.09
N THR A 88 -0.82 31.89 -15.81
CA THR A 88 -1.21 31.21 -14.56
C THR A 88 -1.83 29.84 -14.82
N ALA A 89 -1.63 28.94 -13.86
CA ALA A 89 -2.32 27.66 -13.81
C ALA A 89 -3.08 27.57 -12.47
N GLU A 90 -4.40 27.43 -12.55
CA GLU A 90 -5.26 27.26 -11.37
C GLU A 90 -5.64 25.79 -11.20
N ILE A 91 -5.40 25.25 -10.01
CA ILE A 91 -5.81 23.90 -9.64
C ILE A 91 -6.89 23.99 -8.56
N THR A 92 -8.09 23.53 -8.89
CA THR A 92 -9.20 23.44 -7.93
C THR A 92 -9.57 21.98 -7.73
N VAL A 93 -9.37 21.46 -6.52
CA VAL A 93 -9.83 20.11 -6.14
C VAL A 93 -11.13 20.24 -5.35
N ARG A 94 -12.20 19.60 -5.84
CA ARG A 94 -13.51 19.59 -5.18
C ARG A 94 -13.78 18.22 -4.57
N ILE A 95 -14.09 18.19 -3.28
CA ILE A 95 -14.28 16.95 -2.52
C ILE A 95 -15.54 17.08 -1.68
N HIS A 96 -16.34 16.03 -1.71
CA HIS A 96 -17.49 15.89 -0.84
C HIS A 96 -17.05 15.10 0.38
N LEU A 97 -17.06 15.73 1.56
CA LEU A 97 -16.81 15.01 2.81
C LEU A 97 -18.01 14.12 3.11
N PRO A 98 -17.80 12.80 3.32
CA PRO A 98 -18.89 11.90 3.61
C PRO A 98 -19.40 12.09 5.04
N LYS A 99 -20.68 11.79 5.24
CA LYS A 99 -21.29 11.68 6.57
C LYS A 99 -21.19 10.23 7.03
N PRO A 100 -20.93 9.99 8.33
CA PRO A 100 -20.84 8.63 8.85
C PRO A 100 -22.21 7.94 8.82
N ALA A 101 -22.24 6.66 8.50
CA ALA A 101 -23.42 5.84 8.76
C ALA A 101 -23.67 5.71 10.28
N SER A 102 -24.92 5.86 10.70
CA SER A 102 -25.30 5.90 12.11
C SER A 102 -26.64 5.22 12.40
N THR A 103 -27.23 4.50 11.44
CA THR A 103 -28.47 3.74 11.63
C THR A 103 -28.32 2.29 11.20
N MET A 104 -29.19 1.41 11.70
CA MET A 104 -29.15 -0.01 11.37
C MET A 104 -29.43 -0.27 9.89
N GLU A 105 -30.30 0.53 9.26
CA GLU A 105 -30.60 0.45 7.83
C GLU A 105 -29.37 0.72 6.98
N GLN A 106 -28.55 1.72 7.36
CA GLN A 106 -27.32 2.04 6.65
C GLN A 106 -26.30 0.90 6.77
N MET A 107 -26.15 0.32 7.98
CA MET A 107 -25.29 -0.84 8.21
C MET A 107 -25.73 -2.05 7.36
N ARG A 108 -27.05 -2.30 7.30
CA ARG A 108 -27.65 -3.38 6.49
C ARG A 108 -27.50 -3.16 4.99
N SER A 109 -27.39 -1.90 4.54
CA SER A 109 -27.18 -1.61 3.12
C SER A 109 -25.81 -2.07 2.63
N LEU A 110 -24.81 -2.08 3.51
CA LEU A 110 -23.47 -2.61 3.25
C LEU A 110 -23.37 -4.11 3.53
N ASN A 111 -23.95 -4.59 4.64
CA ASN A 111 -24.01 -6.01 4.96
C ASN A 111 -25.41 -6.41 5.45
N PRO A 112 -26.26 -7.00 4.59
CA PRO A 112 -27.62 -7.40 4.96
C PRO A 112 -27.69 -8.41 6.12
N GLN A 113 -26.64 -9.20 6.36
CA GLN A 113 -26.59 -10.21 7.42
C GLN A 113 -26.20 -9.64 8.79
N ILE A 114 -25.75 -8.39 8.87
CA ILE A 114 -25.14 -7.85 10.10
C ILE A 114 -26.09 -7.86 11.30
N GLY A 115 -27.41 -7.70 11.07
CA GLY A 115 -28.42 -7.79 12.13
C GLY A 115 -28.67 -9.21 12.63
N ASN A 116 -28.44 -10.23 11.80
CA ASN A 116 -28.54 -11.62 12.23
C ASN A 116 -27.30 -12.02 13.04
N LEU A 117 -26.12 -11.58 12.60
CA LEU A 117 -24.85 -11.85 13.27
C LEU A 117 -24.71 -11.10 14.60
N LEU A 118 -25.25 -9.89 14.70
CA LEU A 118 -25.21 -9.04 15.89
C LEU A 118 -26.63 -8.59 16.29
N PRO A 119 -27.43 -9.46 16.96
CA PRO A 119 -28.84 -9.18 17.26
C PRO A 119 -29.06 -7.89 18.07
N ASP A 120 -28.17 -7.60 19.01
CA ASP A 120 -28.26 -6.42 19.88
C ASP A 120 -27.55 -5.17 19.30
N LEU A 121 -27.13 -5.22 18.02
CA LEU A 121 -26.46 -4.08 17.39
C LEU A 121 -27.38 -2.87 17.27
N GLU A 122 -28.64 -3.06 16.89
CA GLU A 122 -29.60 -1.97 16.72
C GLU A 122 -29.82 -1.16 18.01
N PRO A 123 -30.15 -1.76 19.17
CA PRO A 123 -30.26 -1.02 20.42
C PRO A 123 -28.93 -0.40 20.87
N MET A 124 -27.78 -1.00 20.50
CA MET A 124 -26.46 -0.39 20.74
C MET A 124 -26.25 0.87 19.89
N ILE A 125 -26.63 0.86 18.61
CA ILE A 125 -26.53 2.03 17.71
C ILE A 125 -27.42 3.17 18.21
N GLN A 126 -28.67 2.88 18.62
CA GLN A 126 -29.61 3.90 19.10
C GLN A 126 -29.09 4.71 20.29
N LYS A 127 -28.26 4.10 21.15
CA LYS A 127 -27.64 4.76 22.33
C LYS A 127 -26.18 5.14 22.10
N GLY A 128 -25.57 4.61 21.06
CA GLY A 128 -24.20 4.87 20.67
C GLY A 128 -24.05 6.25 20.05
N LYS A 129 -22.84 6.56 19.63
CA LYS A 129 -22.53 7.79 18.91
C LYS A 129 -21.46 7.55 17.88
N VAL A 130 -21.39 8.45 16.90
CA VAL A 130 -20.23 8.53 16.01
C VAL A 130 -18.99 8.85 16.82
N SER A 131 -17.93 8.09 16.61
CA SER A 131 -16.65 8.29 17.26
C SER A 131 -15.95 9.54 16.76
N GLY A 132 -15.24 10.23 17.66
CA GLY A 132 -14.35 11.33 17.29
C GLY A 132 -13.23 10.88 16.34
N LEU A 133 -12.91 9.58 16.31
CA LEU A 133 -11.95 8.98 15.37
C LEU A 133 -12.34 9.18 13.90
N TYR A 134 -13.64 9.12 13.58
CA TYR A 134 -14.13 9.34 12.20
C TYR A 134 -13.77 10.74 11.72
N GLN A 135 -14.12 11.75 12.51
CA GLN A 135 -13.84 13.16 12.20
C GLN A 135 -12.34 13.43 12.18
N HIS A 136 -11.60 12.82 13.10
CA HIS A 136 -10.15 12.94 13.16
C HIS A 136 -9.49 12.39 11.90
N LEU A 137 -9.89 11.19 11.43
CA LEU A 137 -9.31 10.61 10.24
C LEU A 137 -9.55 11.48 9.01
N TYR A 138 -10.80 11.91 8.78
CA TYR A 138 -11.11 12.77 7.63
C TYR A 138 -10.43 14.15 7.70
N LYS A 139 -10.20 14.67 8.92
CA LYS A 139 -9.36 15.86 9.11
C LYS A 139 -7.93 15.60 8.63
N VAL A 140 -7.29 14.52 9.08
CA VAL A 140 -5.89 14.21 8.71
C VAL A 140 -5.77 13.86 7.22
N LYS A 141 -6.77 13.21 6.63
CA LYS A 141 -6.83 12.98 5.17
C LYS A 141 -6.88 14.29 4.39
N LYS A 142 -7.71 15.24 4.85
CA LYS A 142 -7.83 16.56 4.24
C LYS A 142 -6.50 17.32 4.32
N GLU A 143 -5.89 17.38 5.50
CA GLU A 143 -4.58 18.04 5.71
C GLU A 143 -3.49 17.40 4.83
N SER A 144 -3.47 16.06 4.74
CA SER A 144 -2.54 15.36 3.84
C SER A 144 -2.75 15.71 2.38
N LEU A 145 -4.00 15.88 1.95
CA LEU A 145 -4.31 16.24 0.58
C LEU A 145 -3.93 17.70 0.28
N GLU A 146 -4.24 18.62 1.19
CA GLU A 146 -3.84 20.04 1.07
C GLU A 146 -2.31 20.15 0.93
N ASN A 147 -1.55 19.49 1.81
CA ASN A 147 -0.09 19.48 1.75
C ASN A 147 0.45 18.90 0.43
N ASN A 148 -0.17 17.84 -0.09
CA ASN A 148 0.28 17.24 -1.35
C ASN A 148 -0.06 18.13 -2.57
N LEU A 149 -1.19 18.85 -2.53
CA LEU A 149 -1.57 19.78 -3.59
C LEU A 149 -0.65 21.00 -3.65
N GLU A 150 -0.30 21.58 -2.50
CA GLU A 150 0.63 22.71 -2.42
C GLU A 150 2.01 22.38 -3.02
N ARG A 151 2.41 21.11 -2.89
CA ARG A 151 3.71 20.63 -3.37
C ARG A 151 3.67 20.05 -4.79
N LEU A 152 2.48 20.00 -5.40
CA LEU A 152 2.23 19.24 -6.64
C LEU A 152 2.77 17.80 -6.56
N ASP A 153 2.68 17.21 -5.36
CA ASP A 153 3.03 15.83 -5.08
C ASP A 153 1.81 14.93 -5.40
N ARG A 154 1.95 13.62 -5.15
CA ARG A 154 0.88 12.64 -5.39
C ARG A 154 -0.33 12.92 -4.48
N ALA A 155 -1.50 13.18 -5.07
CA ALA A 155 -2.74 13.30 -4.30
C ALA A 155 -3.15 11.95 -3.69
N LEU A 156 -3.89 12.00 -2.58
CA LEU A 156 -4.54 10.79 -2.07
C LEU A 156 -5.52 10.27 -3.13
N THR A 157 -5.46 8.98 -3.45
CA THR A 157 -6.38 8.39 -4.42
C THR A 157 -7.82 8.53 -3.90
N ARG A 158 -8.78 8.70 -4.82
CA ARG A 158 -10.21 8.74 -4.45
C ARG A 158 -10.60 7.58 -3.55
N HIS A 159 -10.11 6.39 -3.88
CA HIS A 159 -10.36 5.19 -3.10
C HIS A 159 -9.86 5.33 -1.64
N ASN A 160 -8.57 5.63 -1.41
CA ASN A 160 -8.04 5.79 -0.06
C ASN A 160 -8.66 7.00 0.68
N PHE A 161 -9.20 8.00 -0.04
CA PHE A 161 -9.92 9.08 0.63
C PHE A 161 -11.26 8.59 1.20
N PHE A 162 -11.95 7.70 0.49
CA PHE A 162 -13.29 7.18 0.81
C PHE A 162 -13.30 5.73 1.33
N ASP A 163 -12.22 5.26 1.95
CA ASP A 163 -12.07 3.89 2.51
C ASP A 163 -12.82 3.68 3.85
N LEU A 164 -13.50 4.69 4.38
CA LEU A 164 -14.17 4.65 5.69
C LEU A 164 -15.61 5.14 5.58
N ASP A 165 -16.56 4.28 5.93
CA ASP A 165 -17.99 4.63 5.99
C ASP A 165 -18.40 5.14 7.37
N THR A 166 -17.95 4.49 8.45
CA THR A 166 -18.30 4.91 9.81
C THR A 166 -17.35 4.38 10.89
N VAL A 167 -17.36 5.07 12.02
CA VAL A 167 -16.80 4.59 13.29
C VAL A 167 -17.79 4.92 14.40
N LEU A 168 -18.28 3.92 15.11
CA LEU A 168 -19.27 4.06 16.19
C LEU A 168 -18.70 3.61 17.53
N GLU A 169 -18.90 4.44 18.56
CA GLU A 169 -18.68 4.11 19.96
C GLU A 169 -19.97 3.51 20.53
N LEU A 170 -19.95 2.21 20.78
CA LEU A 170 -21.11 1.44 21.21
C LEU A 170 -20.91 0.90 22.62
N THR A 171 -22.00 0.78 23.38
CA THR A 171 -22.02 0.11 24.68
C THR A 171 -23.22 -0.79 24.74
N HIS A 172 -22.99 -2.07 25.02
CA HIS A 172 -24.06 -3.03 25.18
C HIS A 172 -24.93 -2.65 26.40
N PRO A 173 -26.27 -2.57 26.26
CA PRO A 173 -27.14 -1.99 27.27
C PRO A 173 -27.14 -2.75 28.60
N VAL A 174 -26.91 -4.07 28.58
CA VAL A 174 -26.94 -4.93 29.78
C VAL A 174 -25.54 -5.13 30.36
N SER A 175 -24.67 -5.84 29.64
CA SER A 175 -23.29 -6.17 30.07
C SER A 175 -22.36 -4.96 30.23
N LYS A 176 -22.74 -3.81 29.66
CA LYS A 176 -21.90 -2.60 29.57
C LYS A 176 -20.60 -2.79 28.79
N ARG A 177 -20.46 -3.89 28.03
CA ARG A 177 -19.32 -4.10 27.14
C ARG A 177 -19.24 -2.97 26.12
N LYS A 178 -18.10 -2.28 26.11
CA LYS A 178 -17.76 -1.27 25.11
C LYS A 178 -17.23 -1.94 23.86
N VAL A 179 -17.66 -1.44 22.71
CA VAL A 179 -17.27 -1.90 21.39
C VAL A 179 -17.05 -0.70 20.49
N LEU A 180 -15.98 -0.71 19.71
CA LEU A 180 -15.80 0.22 18.61
C LEU A 180 -16.13 -0.53 17.31
N LEU A 181 -17.19 -0.11 16.62
CA LEU A 181 -17.53 -0.64 15.30
C LEU A 181 -16.96 0.29 14.23
N MET A 182 -16.24 -0.26 13.26
CA MET A 182 -15.76 0.49 12.10
C MET A 182 -16.22 -0.23 10.82
N GLN A 183 -16.77 0.51 9.86
CA GLN A 183 -17.07 -0.03 8.52
C GLN A 183 -16.15 0.61 7.48
N ALA A 184 -15.44 -0.23 6.74
CA ALA A 184 -14.40 0.16 5.81
C ALA A 184 -14.26 -0.90 4.71
N ASP A 185 -13.32 -0.67 3.79
CA ASP A 185 -12.86 -1.70 2.87
C ASP A 185 -11.86 -2.67 3.51
N MET A 186 -11.18 -3.47 2.68
CA MET A 186 -10.05 -4.29 3.12
C MET A 186 -8.84 -4.18 2.18
N ASP A 187 -7.84 -3.39 2.60
CA ASP A 187 -6.45 -3.47 2.13
C ASP A 187 -5.70 -4.63 2.85
N VAL A 188 -4.52 -4.99 2.33
CA VAL A 188 -3.78 -6.20 2.73
C VAL A 188 -2.43 -5.83 3.34
N VAL A 189 -2.12 -6.41 4.50
CA VAL A 189 -0.78 -6.38 5.09
C VAL A 189 -0.12 -7.75 5.01
N SER A 190 1.13 -7.78 4.57
CA SER A 190 1.96 -9.00 4.54
C SER A 190 3.09 -8.99 5.55
N ASP A 191 3.11 -7.98 6.42
CA ASP A 191 4.21 -7.68 7.32
C ASP A 191 4.41 -8.73 8.40
N GLY A 192 5.59 -8.66 8.97
CA GLY A 192 6.00 -9.40 10.15
C GLY A 192 6.64 -10.74 9.85
N SER A 193 7.43 -11.20 10.82
CA SER A 193 8.24 -12.41 10.71
C SER A 193 8.49 -13.02 12.08
N ASP A 194 8.57 -14.35 12.12
CA ASP A 194 8.89 -15.09 13.33
C ASP A 194 9.87 -16.23 13.03
N GLY A 195 11.13 -16.03 13.40
CA GLY A 195 12.16 -17.05 13.21
C GLY A 195 11.99 -18.31 14.07
N ASP A 196 11.18 -18.28 15.12
CA ASP A 196 10.93 -19.46 15.96
C ASP A 196 9.94 -20.42 15.28
N ARG A 197 8.88 -19.88 14.68
CA ARG A 197 7.80 -20.62 14.02
C ARG A 197 7.99 -20.83 12.53
N MET A 198 8.57 -19.87 11.82
CA MET A 198 8.64 -19.86 10.36
C MET A 198 10.09 -19.73 9.87
N PRO A 199 10.81 -20.85 9.68
CA PRO A 199 12.22 -20.84 9.29
C PRO A 199 12.44 -20.55 7.80
N VAL A 200 11.40 -20.63 6.97
CA VAL A 200 11.43 -20.36 5.53
C VAL A 200 10.33 -19.36 5.22
N PHE A 201 10.63 -18.35 4.42
CA PHE A 201 9.70 -17.28 4.06
C PHE A 201 9.45 -17.29 2.55
N ASP A 202 8.23 -16.94 2.13
CA ASP A 202 7.88 -16.77 0.72
C ASP A 202 8.75 -15.67 0.07
N GLU A 203 9.54 -16.04 -0.93
CA GLU A 203 10.44 -15.11 -1.61
C GLU A 203 9.70 -13.94 -2.29
N ALA A 204 8.52 -14.17 -2.84
CA ALA A 204 7.76 -13.13 -3.53
C ALA A 204 7.28 -12.06 -2.53
N ILE A 205 6.90 -12.48 -1.32
CA ILE A 205 6.54 -11.54 -0.26
C ILE A 205 7.77 -10.86 0.32
N LEU A 206 8.85 -11.61 0.59
CA LEU A 206 10.10 -11.00 1.05
C LEU A 206 10.54 -9.89 0.09
N LYS A 207 10.52 -10.14 -1.22
CA LYS A 207 10.95 -9.19 -2.26
C LYS A 207 9.94 -8.06 -2.52
N SER A 208 8.76 -8.08 -1.90
CA SER A 208 7.75 -7.03 -2.04
C SER A 208 8.25 -5.70 -1.48
N ALA A 209 7.94 -4.61 -2.18
CA ALA A 209 8.17 -3.25 -1.70
C ALA A 209 7.25 -2.87 -0.51
N PHE A 210 6.19 -3.65 -0.27
CA PHE A 210 5.21 -3.44 0.78
C PHE A 210 5.45 -4.29 2.03
N PHE A 211 6.57 -5.02 2.10
CA PHE A 211 6.87 -5.90 3.24
C PHE A 211 7.80 -5.23 4.26
N GLN A 212 7.35 -5.18 5.51
CA GLN A 212 8.15 -4.86 6.68
C GLN A 212 8.33 -6.11 7.57
N PRO A 213 9.51 -6.33 8.17
CA PRO A 213 9.79 -7.58 8.88
C PRO A 213 9.15 -7.66 10.28
N SER A 214 8.59 -6.57 10.78
CA SER A 214 8.10 -6.45 12.16
C SER A 214 6.73 -5.79 12.19
N THR A 215 5.83 -6.34 12.99
CA THR A 215 4.56 -5.71 13.38
C THR A 215 4.69 -5.03 14.74
N SER A 216 3.74 -4.16 15.12
CA SER A 216 3.71 -3.58 16.47
C SER A 216 3.45 -4.64 17.57
N TYR A 217 2.67 -5.69 17.27
CA TYR A 217 2.52 -6.84 18.15
C TYR A 217 3.74 -7.76 18.00
N GLY A 218 4.53 -7.88 19.06
CA GLY A 218 5.69 -8.78 19.09
C GLY A 218 6.09 -9.16 20.50
N TRP A 219 6.81 -10.28 20.63
CA TRP A 219 7.22 -10.89 21.90
C TRP A 219 8.70 -11.31 21.85
N PRO A 220 9.36 -11.58 22.99
CA PRO A 220 10.73 -12.09 22.99
C PRO A 220 10.84 -13.46 22.31
N LYS A 221 11.95 -13.69 21.60
CA LYS A 221 12.26 -15.01 21.05
C LYS A 221 12.47 -16.03 22.16
N THR A 222 12.10 -17.26 21.85
CA THR A 222 12.23 -18.43 22.71
C THR A 222 13.32 -19.39 22.22
N THR A 223 13.77 -19.25 20.97
CA THR A 223 14.80 -20.11 20.37
C THR A 223 15.98 -19.31 19.82
N THR A 224 17.05 -20.04 19.47
CA THR A 224 18.24 -19.50 18.79
C THR A 224 18.11 -19.51 17.26
N LYS A 225 16.96 -19.94 16.71
CA LYS A 225 16.75 -19.98 15.26
C LYS A 225 16.87 -18.57 14.67
N VAL A 226 17.65 -18.46 13.60
CA VAL A 226 17.81 -17.20 12.87
C VAL A 226 16.49 -16.86 12.18
N ASN A 227 16.03 -15.62 12.30
CA ASN A 227 14.89 -15.15 11.53
C ASN A 227 15.25 -15.12 10.04
N PRO A 228 14.45 -15.75 9.14
CA PRO A 228 14.78 -15.89 7.72
C PRO A 228 14.94 -14.56 6.97
N VAL A 229 14.46 -13.45 7.54
CA VAL A 229 14.61 -12.13 6.94
C VAL A 229 16.00 -11.52 7.17
N ILE A 230 16.72 -11.94 8.23
CA ILE A 230 18.03 -11.35 8.62
C ILE A 230 19.06 -11.43 7.48
N PRO A 231 19.31 -12.58 6.83
CA PRO A 231 20.32 -12.66 5.77
C PRO A 231 20.09 -11.66 4.63
N ARG A 232 18.82 -11.43 4.26
CA ARG A 232 18.44 -10.45 3.25
C ARG A 232 18.79 -9.03 3.69
N LEU A 233 18.49 -8.66 4.93
CA LEU A 233 18.78 -7.33 5.46
C LEU A 233 20.28 -7.08 5.59
N GLU A 234 21.06 -8.11 5.91
CA GLU A 234 22.53 -8.05 5.92
C GLU A 234 23.11 -7.85 4.51
N SER A 235 22.56 -8.55 3.50
CA SER A 235 22.92 -8.31 2.09
C SER A 235 22.55 -6.89 1.66
N GLU A 236 21.32 -6.45 1.94
CA GLU A 236 20.83 -5.10 1.62
C GLU A 236 21.72 -4.02 2.25
N MET A 237 22.13 -4.21 3.51
CA MET A 237 23.02 -3.29 4.20
C MET A 237 24.39 -3.22 3.52
N THR A 238 24.94 -4.37 3.11
CA THR A 238 26.24 -4.47 2.45
C THR A 238 26.21 -3.80 1.07
N GLU A 239 25.19 -4.11 0.26
CA GLU A 239 24.97 -3.52 -1.06
C GLU A 239 24.75 -2.02 -0.97
N SER A 240 23.96 -1.55 0.00
CA SER A 240 23.70 -0.12 0.22
C SER A 240 24.96 0.64 0.64
N LYS A 241 25.79 0.04 1.52
CA LYS A 241 27.10 0.61 1.90
C LYS A 241 28.05 0.70 0.72
N GLU A 242 28.05 -0.29 -0.16
CA GLU A 242 28.87 -0.26 -1.38
C GLU A 242 28.35 0.79 -2.36
N ARG A 243 27.03 0.88 -2.56
CA ARG A 243 26.41 1.87 -3.43
C ARG A 243 26.72 3.30 -2.99
N LEU A 244 26.78 3.57 -1.68
CA LEU A 244 27.15 4.87 -1.11
C LEU A 244 28.57 5.33 -1.46
N LYS A 245 29.47 4.43 -1.88
CA LYS A 245 30.82 4.79 -2.34
C LYS A 245 30.83 5.31 -3.79
N SER A 246 29.74 5.15 -4.53
CA SER A 246 29.63 5.60 -5.93
C SER A 246 29.59 7.13 -6.03
N ALA A 247 30.42 7.70 -6.91
CA ALA A 247 30.48 9.13 -7.17
C ALA A 247 29.27 9.70 -7.94
N ARG A 248 28.33 8.86 -8.39
CA ARG A 248 27.20 9.25 -9.28
C ARG A 248 25.83 9.28 -8.60
N LEU A 249 25.75 9.39 -7.28
CA LEU A 249 24.47 9.46 -6.57
C LEU A 249 23.93 10.89 -6.56
N SER A 250 22.64 11.06 -6.84
CA SER A 250 21.95 12.30 -6.51
C SER A 250 21.89 12.50 -4.99
N LYS A 251 21.63 13.74 -4.55
CA LYS A 251 21.51 14.06 -3.12
C LYS A 251 20.40 13.21 -2.46
N VAL A 252 19.25 13.07 -3.12
CA VAL A 252 18.10 12.31 -2.61
C VAL A 252 18.46 10.84 -2.42
N GLU A 253 19.06 10.20 -3.43
CA GLU A 253 19.48 8.80 -3.34
C GLU A 253 20.50 8.59 -2.22
N LYS A 254 21.45 9.51 -2.07
CA LYS A 254 22.46 9.46 -1.01
C LYS A 254 21.81 9.55 0.37
N ASP A 255 20.88 10.48 0.56
CA ASP A 255 20.18 10.69 1.84
C ASP A 255 19.30 9.47 2.18
N THR A 256 18.59 8.90 1.20
CA THR A 256 17.79 7.68 1.35
C THR A 256 18.65 6.48 1.74
N LEU A 257 19.75 6.21 1.01
CA LEU A 257 20.65 5.09 1.30
C LEU A 257 21.33 5.23 2.66
N THR A 258 21.77 6.45 3.00
CA THR A 258 22.39 6.74 4.30
C THR A 258 21.41 6.45 5.44
N SER A 259 20.17 6.94 5.32
CA SER A 259 19.12 6.67 6.31
C SER A 259 18.82 5.18 6.43
N ARG A 260 18.76 4.46 5.31
CA ARG A 260 18.50 3.02 5.30
C ARG A 260 19.62 2.23 5.98
N VAL A 261 20.88 2.51 5.65
CA VAL A 261 22.05 1.88 6.28
C VAL A 261 22.09 2.13 7.79
N ALA A 262 21.67 3.32 8.24
CA ALA A 262 21.60 3.62 9.67
C ALA A 262 20.48 2.85 10.40
N GLN A 263 19.37 2.55 9.72
CA GLN A 263 18.23 1.84 10.31
C GLN A 263 18.44 0.32 10.42
N LEU A 264 19.06 -0.28 9.40
CA LEU A 264 19.16 -1.75 9.27
C LEU A 264 19.76 -2.47 10.50
N PRO A 265 20.84 -1.98 11.16
CA PRO A 265 21.37 -2.64 12.35
C PRO A 265 20.36 -2.74 13.50
N GLY A 266 19.52 -1.72 13.68
CA GLY A 266 18.47 -1.72 14.71
C GLY A 266 17.41 -2.77 14.41
N VAL A 267 16.97 -2.86 13.15
CA VAL A 267 16.01 -3.87 12.70
C VAL A 267 16.58 -5.28 12.87
N ILE A 268 17.83 -5.52 12.45
CA ILE A 268 18.49 -6.82 12.58
C ILE A 268 18.60 -7.23 14.06
N SER A 269 19.07 -6.33 14.93
CA SER A 269 19.21 -6.59 16.37
C SER A 269 17.87 -6.92 17.04
N ASP A 270 16.80 -6.27 16.58
CA ASP A 270 15.46 -6.52 17.09
C ASP A 270 14.92 -7.89 16.64
N LEU A 271 15.09 -8.25 15.36
CA LEU A 271 14.73 -9.59 14.83
C LEU A 271 15.57 -10.73 15.43
N GLN A 272 16.76 -10.44 15.95
CA GLN A 272 17.58 -11.40 16.70
C GLN A 272 17.00 -11.69 18.10
N ARG A 273 16.19 -10.79 18.65
CA ARG A 273 15.68 -10.87 20.04
C ARG A 273 14.18 -11.06 20.14
N ARG A 274 13.44 -10.76 19.08
CA ARG A 274 11.98 -10.73 19.10
C ARG A 274 11.37 -11.46 17.90
N SER A 275 10.14 -11.90 18.11
CA SER A 275 9.25 -12.49 17.13
C SER A 275 8.01 -11.62 16.97
N TYR A 276 7.43 -11.65 15.78
CA TYR A 276 6.30 -10.82 15.38
C TYR A 276 5.17 -11.69 14.81
N LEU A 277 3.99 -11.10 14.67
CA LEU A 277 2.94 -11.73 13.88
C LEU A 277 3.43 -11.92 12.44
N ILE A 278 2.93 -12.93 11.73
CA ILE A 278 3.26 -13.23 10.34
C ILE A 278 2.00 -12.98 9.51
N GLY A 279 2.02 -11.98 8.63
CA GLY A 279 0.86 -11.60 7.81
C GLY A 279 0.23 -12.76 7.03
N GLN A 280 1.02 -13.76 6.62
CA GLN A 280 0.52 -14.94 5.90
C GLN A 280 -0.24 -15.94 6.80
N GLU A 281 0.09 -15.99 8.09
CA GLU A 281 -0.31 -17.09 8.98
C GLU A 281 -1.18 -16.65 10.14
N ASP A 282 -0.88 -15.50 10.74
CA ASP A 282 -1.55 -14.99 11.92
C ASP A 282 -2.73 -14.07 11.55
N PRO A 283 -3.93 -14.26 12.11
CA PRO A 283 -5.08 -13.40 11.84
C PRO A 283 -5.01 -12.12 12.69
N PHE A 284 -4.70 -11.00 12.04
CA PHE A 284 -4.70 -9.69 12.67
C PHE A 284 -5.19 -8.57 11.75
N VAL A 285 -5.54 -7.43 12.36
CA VAL A 285 -5.90 -6.19 11.68
C VAL A 285 -4.93 -5.08 12.03
N VAL A 286 -4.95 -4.03 11.22
CA VAL A 286 -4.09 -2.86 11.33
C VAL A 286 -4.97 -1.63 11.58
N ILE A 287 -4.58 -0.82 12.56
CA ILE A 287 -5.25 0.45 12.85
C ILE A 287 -4.40 1.64 12.40
N PRO A 288 -4.99 2.77 11.98
CA PRO A 288 -4.20 3.90 11.50
C PRO A 288 -3.30 4.46 12.59
N MET A 289 -2.07 4.87 12.24
CA MET A 289 -1.19 5.59 13.16
C MET A 289 -1.81 6.88 13.74
N SER A 290 -2.76 7.53 13.04
CA SER A 290 -3.48 8.70 13.54
C SER A 290 -4.39 8.38 14.74
N PHE A 291 -4.81 7.12 14.90
CA PHE A 291 -5.62 6.72 16.05
C PHE A 291 -4.75 6.61 17.30
N ARG A 292 -3.45 6.35 17.12
CA ARG A 292 -2.50 6.24 18.22
C ARG A 292 -2.51 7.54 19.03
N ASN A 293 -2.85 7.42 20.31
CA ASN A 293 -2.99 8.51 21.26
C ASN A 293 -4.18 9.47 21.09
N TYR A 294 -5.13 9.19 20.20
CA TYR A 294 -6.33 10.03 20.11
C TYR A 294 -7.10 10.03 21.45
N ARG A 295 -7.22 11.19 22.07
CA ARG A 295 -7.80 11.31 23.43
C ARG A 295 -9.32 11.43 23.43
N GLY A 296 -9.94 11.82 22.32
CA GLY A 296 -11.39 12.06 22.23
C GLY A 296 -12.26 10.81 22.37
N SER A 297 -11.67 9.62 22.27
CA SER A 297 -12.37 8.32 22.31
C SER A 297 -11.65 7.31 23.21
N LYS A 298 -10.99 7.78 24.28
CA LYS A 298 -10.07 6.96 25.12
C LYS A 298 -10.63 5.60 25.51
N ASP A 299 -11.89 5.56 25.93
CA ASP A 299 -12.54 4.35 26.43
C ASP A 299 -12.87 3.32 25.35
N TRP A 300 -12.91 3.76 24.09
CA TRP A 300 -13.20 2.92 22.92
C TRP A 300 -12.00 2.77 21.97
N LEU A 301 -10.84 3.32 22.33
CA LEU A 301 -9.69 3.35 21.46
C LEU A 301 -9.00 1.97 21.42
N PRO A 302 -9.00 1.24 20.28
CA PRO A 302 -8.31 -0.04 20.18
C PRO A 302 -6.80 0.14 20.39
N GLN A 303 -6.20 -0.83 21.08
CA GLN A 303 -4.77 -0.92 21.31
C GLN A 303 -4.19 -2.21 20.71
N ILE A 304 -2.89 -2.22 20.46
CA ILE A 304 -2.18 -3.42 20.01
C ILE A 304 -2.41 -4.57 20.99
N GLY A 305 -2.95 -5.67 20.47
CA GLY A 305 -3.31 -6.88 21.20
C GLY A 305 -4.77 -6.97 21.62
N ASP A 306 -5.56 -5.89 21.51
CA ASP A 306 -7.00 -5.97 21.72
C ASP A 306 -7.64 -6.94 20.72
N PHE A 307 -8.65 -7.66 21.17
CA PHE A 307 -9.39 -8.57 20.32
C PHE A 307 -10.32 -7.82 19.37
N VAL A 308 -10.47 -8.37 18.17
CA VAL A 308 -11.34 -7.85 17.13
C VAL A 308 -12.00 -9.02 16.41
N VAL A 309 -13.24 -8.81 15.95
CA VAL A 309 -13.88 -9.73 15.01
C VAL A 309 -14.10 -8.98 13.72
N VAL A 310 -13.54 -9.52 12.63
CA VAL A 310 -13.78 -9.00 11.28
C VAL A 310 -15.01 -9.70 10.72
N ILE A 311 -15.96 -8.91 10.24
CA ILE A 311 -17.24 -9.39 9.73
C ILE A 311 -17.30 -9.06 8.25
N TYR A 312 -17.48 -10.09 7.43
CA TYR A 312 -17.69 -9.95 6.00
C TYR A 312 -18.77 -10.93 5.55
N LYS A 313 -19.86 -10.39 5.01
CA LYS A 313 -21.09 -11.14 4.72
C LYS A 313 -21.57 -11.89 5.98
N ASP A 314 -21.63 -13.21 5.92
CA ASP A 314 -22.00 -14.16 6.96
C ASP A 314 -20.81 -14.64 7.82
N LYS A 315 -19.57 -14.29 7.47
CA LYS A 315 -18.38 -14.76 8.20
C LYS A 315 -18.04 -13.88 9.40
N LEU A 316 -17.75 -14.50 10.55
CA LEU A 316 -17.11 -13.88 11.71
C LEU A 316 -15.67 -14.39 11.85
N LEU A 317 -14.68 -13.54 11.63
CA LEU A 317 -13.26 -13.90 11.63
C LEU A 317 -12.58 -13.37 12.91
N PRO A 318 -12.22 -14.23 13.89
CA PRO A 318 -11.58 -13.78 15.12
C PRO A 318 -10.13 -13.37 14.84
N ALA A 319 -9.70 -12.25 15.41
CA ALA A 319 -8.38 -11.69 15.20
C ALA A 319 -7.95 -10.79 16.38
N VAL A 320 -6.75 -10.24 16.29
CA VAL A 320 -6.24 -9.21 17.20
C VAL A 320 -5.83 -7.94 16.44
N VAL A 321 -5.73 -6.83 17.15
CA VAL A 321 -5.06 -5.63 16.63
C VAL A 321 -3.55 -5.89 16.61
N GLY A 322 -3.00 -6.14 15.43
CA GLY A 322 -1.61 -6.57 15.26
C GLY A 322 -0.64 -5.44 14.97
N ASP A 323 -1.09 -4.38 14.30
CA ASP A 323 -0.19 -3.32 13.87
C ASP A 323 -0.81 -1.92 13.79
N TYR A 324 0.07 -0.94 13.64
CA TYR A 324 -0.27 0.40 13.21
C TYR A 324 0.15 0.64 11.77
N GLY A 325 -0.79 1.04 10.93
CA GLY A 325 -0.58 1.26 9.50
C GLY A 325 -0.46 2.73 9.13
N PRO A 326 -0.53 3.04 7.82
CA PRO A 326 -0.47 4.41 7.32
C PRO A 326 -1.47 5.34 8.02
N THR A 327 -1.03 6.57 8.31
CA THR A 327 -1.78 7.55 9.10
C THR A 327 -3.17 7.89 8.54
N ILE A 328 -3.35 7.78 7.22
CA ILE A 328 -4.52 8.25 6.47
C ILE A 328 -5.36 7.12 5.85
N LYS A 329 -5.05 5.86 6.15
CA LYS A 329 -5.78 4.70 5.64
C LYS A 329 -6.38 3.88 6.76
N VAL A 330 -7.53 3.28 6.53
CA VAL A 330 -8.14 2.27 7.42
C VAL A 330 -8.35 0.97 6.64
N GLY A 331 -8.90 -0.04 7.32
CA GLY A 331 -9.35 -1.26 6.65
C GLY A 331 -8.21 -2.17 6.24
N GLU A 332 -7.10 -2.24 6.97
CA GLU A 332 -6.00 -3.12 6.59
C GLU A 332 -5.98 -4.38 7.46
N ALA A 333 -5.86 -5.56 6.84
CA ALA A 333 -5.88 -6.85 7.52
C ALA A 333 -4.81 -7.80 6.97
N SER A 334 -4.36 -8.71 7.83
CA SER A 334 -3.37 -9.75 7.49
C SER A 334 -3.74 -10.49 6.20
N LEU A 335 -2.73 -10.85 5.41
CA LEU A 335 -2.91 -11.68 4.23
C LEU A 335 -3.62 -13.00 4.55
N ARG A 336 -3.52 -13.51 5.78
CA ARG A 336 -4.31 -14.65 6.29
C ARG A 336 -5.81 -14.37 6.23
N ILE A 337 -6.28 -13.26 6.79
CA ILE A 337 -7.69 -12.85 6.75
C ILE A 337 -8.12 -12.55 5.32
N ALA A 338 -7.28 -11.84 4.56
CA ALA A 338 -7.59 -11.49 3.18
C ALA A 338 -7.83 -12.74 2.31
N ARG A 339 -7.01 -13.79 2.47
CA ARG A 339 -7.13 -15.05 1.74
C ARG A 339 -8.31 -15.91 2.16
N GLU A 340 -8.80 -15.75 3.39
CA GLU A 340 -10.04 -16.38 3.85
C GLU A 340 -11.28 -15.75 3.19
N ILE A 341 -11.19 -14.47 2.78
CA ILE A 341 -12.26 -13.77 2.06
C ILE A 341 -12.14 -13.98 0.55
N ASP A 342 -10.95 -13.77 -0.01
CA ASP A 342 -10.62 -14.02 -1.42
C ASP A 342 -9.30 -14.80 -1.50
N PRO A 343 -9.32 -16.09 -1.88
CA PRO A 343 -8.11 -16.92 -1.97
C PRO A 343 -7.02 -16.36 -2.89
N THR A 344 -7.37 -15.46 -3.81
CA THR A 344 -6.44 -14.84 -4.75
C THR A 344 -5.80 -13.55 -4.21
N ALA A 345 -6.15 -13.13 -3.00
CA ALA A 345 -5.58 -11.96 -2.35
C ALA A 345 -4.04 -12.06 -2.23
N SER A 346 -3.38 -10.91 -2.39
CA SER A 346 -1.93 -10.76 -2.32
C SER A 346 -1.58 -9.36 -1.82
N PRO A 347 -0.30 -9.05 -1.52
CA PRO A 347 0.12 -7.68 -1.19
C PRO A 347 -0.23 -6.64 -2.27
N TYR A 348 -0.54 -7.09 -3.48
CA TYR A 348 -0.90 -6.26 -4.63
C TYR A 348 -2.36 -6.40 -5.06
N LYS A 349 -3.13 -7.29 -4.41
CA LYS A 349 -4.53 -7.56 -4.72
C LYS A 349 -5.34 -7.66 -3.45
N ARG A 350 -6.18 -6.66 -3.24
CA ARG A 350 -7.15 -6.59 -2.14
C ARG A 350 -8.31 -7.58 -2.31
N PRO A 351 -8.84 -8.14 -1.20
CA PRO A 351 -10.00 -9.04 -1.22
C PRO A 351 -11.34 -8.31 -1.36
N VAL A 352 -11.45 -7.08 -0.84
CA VAL A 352 -12.68 -6.30 -0.83
C VAL A 352 -12.36 -4.86 -1.22
N ASN A 353 -13.06 -4.33 -2.23
CA ASN A 353 -12.80 -3.00 -2.80
C ASN A 353 -13.96 -2.01 -2.56
N ASP A 354 -14.93 -2.41 -1.75
CA ASP A 354 -16.05 -1.61 -1.26
C ASP A 354 -16.10 -1.63 0.27
N LEU A 355 -17.01 -0.88 0.88
CA LEU A 355 -17.03 -0.65 2.33
C LEU A 355 -17.78 -1.73 3.13
N GLN A 356 -17.85 -2.96 2.60
CA GLN A 356 -18.68 -4.04 3.14
C GLN A 356 -18.06 -4.76 4.36
N VAL A 357 -16.87 -4.36 4.82
CA VAL A 357 -16.19 -5.00 5.93
C VAL A 357 -16.45 -4.24 7.21
N SER A 358 -16.95 -4.96 8.22
CA SER A 358 -17.12 -4.41 9.57
C SER A 358 -16.05 -4.96 10.51
N TYR A 359 -15.36 -4.07 11.19
CA TYR A 359 -14.36 -4.38 12.21
C TYR A 359 -14.96 -4.10 13.58
N LEU A 360 -15.17 -5.16 14.36
CA LEU A 360 -15.76 -5.10 15.68
C LEU A 360 -14.66 -5.20 16.74
N PHE A 361 -14.11 -4.06 17.14
CA PHE A 361 -13.04 -4.01 18.13
C PHE A 361 -13.60 -4.09 19.54
N PHE A 362 -12.88 -4.80 20.41
CA PHE A 362 -13.16 -4.88 21.84
C PHE A 362 -12.02 -4.20 22.62
N PRO A 363 -12.11 -2.90 22.90
CA PRO A 363 -11.02 -2.15 23.52
C PRO A 363 -10.73 -2.61 24.95
N ASN A 364 -9.46 -2.50 25.37
CA ASN A 364 -8.99 -2.90 26.69
C ASN A 364 -9.20 -4.40 26.99
N THR A 365 -9.00 -5.24 25.98
CA THR A 365 -9.09 -6.71 26.10
C THR A 365 -7.77 -7.42 25.84
N ALA A 366 -6.73 -6.69 25.44
CA ALA A 366 -5.39 -7.21 25.25
C ALA A 366 -4.90 -7.97 26.48
N ASP A 367 -4.21 -9.09 26.23
CA ASP A 367 -3.45 -9.78 27.26
C ASP A 367 -2.38 -8.85 27.85
N ALA A 368 -2.13 -8.98 29.16
CA ALA A 368 -1.13 -8.17 29.85
C ALA A 368 0.27 -8.36 29.28
N VAL A 369 0.57 -9.54 28.74
CA VAL A 369 1.84 -9.89 28.11
C VAL A 369 1.56 -10.43 26.73
N ARG A 370 2.21 -9.83 25.71
CA ARG A 370 2.17 -10.33 24.34
C ARG A 370 2.96 -11.63 24.25
N LYS A 371 2.37 -12.62 23.60
CA LYS A 371 2.90 -13.98 23.48
C LYS A 371 2.68 -14.49 22.07
N VAL A 372 3.30 -15.64 21.78
CA VAL A 372 3.04 -16.37 20.55
C VAL A 372 1.53 -16.60 20.37
N PRO A 373 0.99 -16.43 19.15
CA PRO A 373 -0.43 -16.65 18.88
C PRO A 373 -0.89 -18.05 19.29
N ASP A 374 -2.06 -18.09 19.93
CA ASP A 374 -2.81 -19.30 20.25
C ASP A 374 -4.21 -19.09 19.68
N TYR A 375 -4.45 -19.63 18.49
CA TYR A 375 -5.67 -19.34 17.75
C TYR A 375 -6.92 -19.91 18.44
N ALA A 376 -6.80 -21.02 19.17
CA ALA A 376 -7.89 -21.60 19.92
C ALA A 376 -8.26 -20.69 21.11
N ALA A 377 -7.27 -20.19 21.85
CA ALA A 377 -7.49 -19.24 22.92
C ALA A 377 -8.07 -17.90 22.40
N TRP A 378 -7.56 -17.41 21.26
CA TRP A 378 -8.08 -16.19 20.64
C TRP A 378 -9.53 -16.36 20.19
N ARG A 379 -9.87 -17.48 19.55
CA ARG A 379 -11.25 -17.83 19.19
C ARG A 379 -12.16 -17.83 20.42
N ALA A 380 -11.78 -18.56 21.47
CA ALA A 380 -12.58 -18.65 22.69
C ALA A 380 -12.76 -17.27 23.36
N ARG A 381 -11.74 -16.41 23.30
CA ARG A 381 -11.82 -15.05 23.82
C ARG A 381 -12.76 -14.17 23.00
N CYS A 382 -12.67 -14.20 21.67
CA CYS A 382 -13.62 -13.52 20.78
C CYS A 382 -15.06 -14.02 20.98
N GLU A 383 -15.26 -15.33 21.12
CA GLU A 383 -16.58 -15.92 21.41
C GLU A 383 -17.17 -15.37 22.71
N SER A 384 -16.39 -15.33 23.79
CA SER A 384 -16.83 -14.74 25.06
C SER A 384 -17.20 -13.26 24.91
N LEU A 385 -16.44 -12.49 24.12
CA LEU A 385 -16.69 -11.07 23.89
C LEU A 385 -17.92 -10.82 23.01
N LEU A 386 -18.21 -11.72 22.06
CA LEU A 386 -19.44 -11.71 21.27
C LEU A 386 -20.66 -12.05 22.13
N LYS A 387 -20.54 -13.02 23.04
CA LYS A 387 -21.59 -13.33 24.03
C LYS A 387 -21.89 -12.15 24.95
N ASP A 388 -20.85 -11.41 25.37
CA ASP A 388 -21.01 -10.17 26.16
C ASP A 388 -21.88 -9.11 25.45
N ILE A 389 -22.04 -9.18 24.12
CA ILE A 389 -22.83 -8.23 23.34
C ILE A 389 -24.06 -8.86 22.67
N GLY A 390 -24.56 -9.97 23.21
CA GLY A 390 -25.85 -10.55 22.81
C GLY A 390 -25.78 -11.64 21.74
N VAL A 391 -24.59 -12.08 21.31
CA VAL A 391 -24.45 -13.16 20.32
C VAL A 391 -24.40 -14.52 21.03
N ALA A 392 -25.55 -15.13 21.27
CA ALA A 392 -25.67 -16.37 22.05
C ALA A 392 -24.93 -17.56 21.41
N ASN A 393 -25.11 -17.75 20.09
CA ASN A 393 -24.53 -18.87 19.32
C ASN A 393 -23.24 -18.46 18.61
N ALA A 394 -22.45 -17.56 19.21
CA ALA A 394 -21.22 -17.06 18.61
C ALA A 394 -20.26 -18.19 18.21
N SER A 395 -20.27 -19.32 18.92
CA SER A 395 -19.43 -20.49 18.64
C SER A 395 -19.64 -21.08 17.24
N ASP A 396 -20.87 -21.00 16.72
CA ASP A 396 -21.27 -21.73 15.51
C ASP A 396 -20.88 -20.95 14.25
N GLU A 397 -20.95 -19.62 14.32
CA GLU A 397 -20.64 -18.69 13.23
C GLU A 397 -19.18 -18.22 13.20
N LEU A 398 -18.48 -18.29 14.34
CA LEU A 398 -17.10 -17.85 14.42
C LEU A 398 -16.20 -18.78 13.60
N HIS A 399 -15.20 -18.24 12.91
CA HIS A 399 -14.26 -19.01 12.08
C HIS A 399 -13.11 -19.62 12.89
N THR A 400 -12.79 -20.89 12.62
CA THR A 400 -11.70 -21.63 13.29
C THR A 400 -10.46 -21.63 12.42
N TRP A 401 -9.41 -20.95 12.88
CA TRP A 401 -8.14 -20.91 12.17
C TRP A 401 -7.35 -22.21 12.37
N GLU A 402 -6.99 -22.84 11.26
CA GLU A 402 -5.98 -23.91 11.25
C GLU A 402 -4.59 -23.31 11.49
N ASP A 403 -3.85 -23.92 12.43
CA ASP A 403 -2.43 -23.65 12.63
C ASP A 403 -1.57 -24.37 11.60
N ARG A 404 -1.18 -23.64 10.55
CA ARG A 404 -0.34 -24.14 9.45
C ARG A 404 1.16 -24.09 9.75
N LEU A 405 1.55 -23.57 10.92
CA LEU A 405 2.96 -23.47 11.34
C LEU A 405 3.39 -24.66 12.20
N THR A 406 2.44 -25.41 12.77
CA THR A 406 2.73 -26.63 13.52
C THR A 406 2.89 -27.82 12.56
N PRO A 407 3.96 -28.63 12.66
CA PRO A 407 4.12 -29.79 11.80
C PRO A 407 2.96 -30.76 11.98
N THR A 408 2.34 -31.20 10.87
CA THR A 408 1.32 -32.25 10.91
C THR A 408 1.91 -33.51 11.56
N PRO A 409 1.24 -34.15 12.53
CA PRO A 409 1.72 -35.40 13.10
C PRO A 409 1.90 -36.42 11.97
N ALA A 410 3.10 -37.01 11.88
CA ALA A 410 3.37 -38.06 10.92
C ALA A 410 2.36 -39.20 11.13
N VAL A 411 1.59 -39.52 10.08
CA VAL A 411 0.72 -40.70 10.09
C VAL A 411 1.64 -41.92 10.17
N THR A 412 1.75 -42.52 11.36
CA THR A 412 2.34 -43.85 11.52
C THR A 412 1.45 -44.82 10.77
N THR A 413 1.78 -45.09 9.52
CA THR A 413 1.22 -46.20 8.77
C THR A 413 1.73 -47.48 9.42
N THR A 414 0.91 -48.06 10.29
CA THR A 414 1.08 -49.43 10.74
C THR A 414 0.88 -50.34 9.54
N VAL A 415 1.98 -50.68 8.87
CA VAL A 415 2.01 -51.76 7.88
C VAL A 415 1.73 -53.05 8.65
N THR A 416 0.48 -53.49 8.62
CA THR A 416 0.10 -54.84 9.01
C THR A 416 0.44 -55.75 7.83
N ASN A 417 1.56 -56.45 7.94
CA ASN A 417 1.90 -57.55 7.04
C ASN A 417 0.90 -58.70 7.24
N PRO A 418 0.15 -59.15 6.22
CA PRO A 418 -0.50 -60.44 6.27
C PRO A 418 0.55 -61.52 6.00
N SER A 419 0.82 -62.36 7.01
CA SER A 419 1.66 -63.55 6.86
C SER A 419 0.90 -64.57 6.02
N GLY A 420 1.43 -64.88 4.83
CA GLY A 420 0.93 -65.91 3.93
C GLY A 420 1.56 -67.28 4.20
N THR A 421 0.73 -68.31 4.10
CA THR A 421 1.06 -69.75 4.01
C THR A 421 1.65 -70.06 2.61
N PRO A 422 2.54 -71.06 2.46
CA PRO A 422 3.53 -71.07 1.38
C PRO A 422 3.08 -71.87 0.15
N ASP A 423 3.61 -71.53 -1.02
CA ASP A 423 3.79 -72.51 -2.08
C ASP A 423 5.16 -72.33 -2.77
N SER A 424 5.79 -73.47 -3.02
CA SER A 424 7.13 -73.66 -3.57
C SER A 424 7.07 -73.68 -5.09
N GLY A 425 8.11 -73.14 -5.74
CA GLY A 425 8.27 -73.35 -7.18
C GLY A 425 9.46 -72.60 -7.75
N ALA A 426 10.62 -73.25 -7.74
CA ALA A 426 11.84 -72.80 -8.38
C ALA A 426 11.67 -72.64 -9.90
N GLY A 427 12.37 -71.64 -10.47
CA GLY A 427 12.54 -71.51 -11.92
C GLY A 427 12.95 -70.11 -12.36
N GLU A 428 14.24 -69.79 -12.24
CA GLU A 428 14.92 -68.90 -13.20
C GLU A 428 15.51 -69.79 -14.32
N PRO A 429 15.98 -69.27 -15.46
CA PRO A 429 15.87 -67.91 -16.00
C PRO A 429 15.46 -67.89 -17.50
N ASP A 430 15.04 -66.75 -18.04
CA ASP A 430 15.49 -66.37 -19.39
C ASP A 430 15.21 -64.89 -19.74
N SER A 431 16.18 -64.24 -20.36
CA SER A 431 16.04 -63.00 -21.12
C SER A 431 16.28 -63.34 -22.60
N PRO A 432 15.56 -62.76 -23.57
CA PRO A 432 16.07 -61.51 -24.15
C PRO A 432 15.02 -60.52 -24.74
N GLN A 433 15.44 -59.25 -24.80
CA GLN A 433 15.11 -58.10 -25.70
C GLN A 433 14.39 -58.38 -27.06
N PRO A 434 14.04 -57.36 -27.90
CA PRO A 434 13.54 -55.97 -27.72
C PRO A 434 12.43 -55.60 -28.78
N ALA A 435 12.15 -54.30 -28.94
CA ALA A 435 11.52 -53.60 -30.09
C ALA A 435 9.97 -53.52 -30.06
N LYS A 436 9.29 -52.44 -30.48
CA LYS A 436 9.61 -51.27 -31.34
C LYS A 436 8.44 -50.27 -31.29
N ASP A 437 8.70 -49.00 -31.61
CA ASP A 437 7.91 -48.02 -32.42
C ASP A 437 6.37 -47.99 -32.31
N SER A 438 5.65 -46.86 -32.33
CA SER A 438 5.86 -45.62 -33.08
C SER A 438 4.90 -44.50 -32.60
N THR A 439 5.42 -43.28 -32.65
CA THR A 439 4.78 -41.99 -33.00
C THR A 439 3.39 -41.98 -33.66
N SER A 440 2.56 -40.98 -33.30
CA SER A 440 2.14 -39.80 -34.12
C SER A 440 0.85 -39.20 -33.50
N SER A 441 0.85 -37.94 -33.02
CA SER A 441 0.49 -36.69 -33.71
C SER A 441 -0.91 -36.66 -34.33
N GLY A 442 -1.72 -35.64 -34.02
CA GLY A 442 -2.85 -35.28 -34.89
C GLY A 442 -4.00 -34.51 -34.25
N THR A 443 -3.87 -33.18 -34.30
CA THR A 443 -4.88 -32.11 -34.22
C THR A 443 -6.21 -32.41 -34.93
N GLY A 444 -7.32 -31.85 -34.43
CA GLY A 444 -8.59 -31.83 -35.18
C GLY A 444 -9.74 -31.05 -34.51
N THR A 445 -9.88 -29.78 -34.88
CA THR A 445 -11.07 -28.91 -34.77
C THR A 445 -12.30 -29.47 -35.49
N GLY A 446 -13.51 -29.16 -35.00
CA GLY A 446 -14.76 -29.38 -35.74
C GLY A 446 -16.01 -28.88 -35.00
N THR A 447 -16.51 -27.73 -35.45
CA THR A 447 -17.82 -27.10 -35.21
C THR A 447 -18.96 -27.81 -35.93
N GLU A 448 -20.20 -27.67 -35.40
CA GLU A 448 -21.54 -27.61 -36.06
C GLU A 448 -22.61 -28.21 -35.10
N THR A 449 -23.91 -27.90 -35.06
CA THR A 449 -24.80 -26.81 -35.49
C THR A 449 -26.21 -27.12 -34.90
N THR A 450 -26.88 -26.06 -34.44
CA THR A 450 -28.33 -25.81 -34.14
C THR A 450 -29.43 -26.88 -34.23
N THR A 451 -30.44 -26.75 -33.35
CA THR A 451 -31.87 -26.56 -33.73
C THR A 451 -32.64 -25.74 -32.70
N ASP A 452 -33.69 -25.06 -33.18
CA ASP A 452 -34.40 -23.87 -32.69
C ASP A 452 -35.85 -24.17 -32.22
N THR A 453 -36.53 -23.13 -31.72
CA THR A 453 -37.98 -22.83 -31.55
C THR A 453 -38.65 -23.06 -30.17
N GLY A 454 -39.43 -22.13 -29.59
CA GLY A 454 -39.89 -20.84 -30.10
C GLY A 454 -40.66 -19.92 -29.11
N ALA A 455 -40.65 -18.64 -29.53
CA ALA A 455 -41.48 -17.43 -29.34
C ALA A 455 -42.77 -17.34 -28.46
N GLY A 456 -43.01 -16.10 -27.98
CA GLY A 456 -44.35 -15.48 -27.77
C GLY A 456 -44.36 -14.38 -26.68
N ALA A 457 -43.95 -13.14 -26.92
CA ALA A 457 -44.72 -11.99 -27.45
C ALA A 457 -45.53 -11.16 -26.40
N SER A 458 -45.09 -9.91 -26.18
CA SER A 458 -45.85 -8.79 -25.58
C SER A 458 -46.89 -8.21 -26.57
N PRO A 459 -47.85 -7.36 -26.16
CA PRO A 459 -47.62 -5.90 -26.00
C PRO A 459 -48.48 -5.28 -24.85
N LYS A 460 -48.34 -4.04 -24.36
CA LYS A 460 -48.22 -2.72 -24.98
C LYS A 460 -47.65 -1.72 -23.97
#